data_AF-A0A2K8GKL7-F1
#
_entry.id   AF-A0A2K8GKL7-F1
#
_cell.length_a   1.000
_cell.length_b   1.000
_cell.length_c   1.000
_cell.angle_alpha   90.00
_cell.angle_beta   90.00
_cell.angle_gamma   90.00
#
_symmetry.space_group_name_H-M   'P 1'
#
loop_
_entity.id
_entity.type
_entity.pdbx_description
1 polymer ?
#
loop_
_entity_poly.entity_id
_entity_poly.type
_entity_poly.pdbx_seq_one_letter_code
_entity_poly.pdbx_strand_id
1 'polypeptide(L)'
;MNRAFAIIFSSLYFIGFFCFNNAAVTQEQLTKLIELVETFGQPCLKDNPVAEDDIAAMKAHKIPTGPNAPCFIACMMRKATLLGDDGKLQKEPALEIAKTILDETQLKNIDKLFNSCAEVNTAEVSDGTKGCQRAMLALKCLKENAPKYGFGDI
;
A
#
# COMPACT_ATOMS: atom_id res chain seq x y z
N MET A 1 -5.63 -28.97 -47.86
CA MET A 1 -5.40 -28.36 -46.53
C MET A 1 -5.97 -26.95 -46.58
N ASN A 2 -7.13 -26.73 -45.96
CA ASN A 2 -8.01 -25.61 -46.27
C ASN A 2 -7.46 -24.29 -45.72
N ARG A 3 -7.35 -23.24 -46.54
CA ARG A 3 -6.74 -21.94 -46.19
C ARG A 3 -7.38 -21.28 -44.96
N ALA A 4 -8.65 -21.60 -44.68
CA ALA A 4 -9.37 -21.17 -43.47
C ALA A 4 -8.77 -21.72 -42.16
N PHE A 5 -8.20 -22.94 -42.17
CA PHE A 5 -7.63 -23.57 -40.96
C PHE A 5 -6.30 -22.95 -40.52
N ALA A 6 -5.50 -22.44 -41.47
CA ALA A 6 -4.21 -21.80 -41.19
C ALA A 6 -4.37 -20.38 -40.62
N ILE A 7 -5.42 -19.66 -41.05
CA ILE A 7 -5.70 -18.29 -40.59
C ILE A 7 -6.18 -18.30 -39.13
N ILE A 8 -7.04 -19.26 -38.76
CA ILE A 8 -7.58 -19.39 -37.39
C ILE A 8 -6.48 -19.71 -36.38
N PHE A 9 -5.52 -20.57 -36.73
CA PHE A 9 -4.38 -20.89 -35.86
C PHE A 9 -3.39 -19.73 -35.73
N SER A 10 -3.22 -18.91 -36.77
CA SER A 10 -2.36 -17.71 -36.71
C SER A 10 -2.97 -16.59 -35.86
N SER A 11 -4.31 -16.46 -35.83
CA SER A 11 -5.01 -15.44 -35.04
C SER A 11 -5.07 -15.75 -33.54
N LEU A 12 -4.98 -17.02 -33.14
CA LEU A 12 -5.01 -17.42 -31.72
C LEU A 12 -3.65 -17.26 -31.02
N TYR A 13 -2.55 -17.18 -31.78
CA TYR A 13 -1.22 -16.91 -31.23
C TYR A 13 -0.99 -15.42 -30.89
N PHE A 14 -1.69 -14.50 -31.58
CA PHE A 14 -1.55 -13.05 -31.38
C PHE A 14 -2.35 -12.52 -30.18
N ILE A 15 -3.47 -13.14 -29.83
CA ILE A 15 -4.32 -12.70 -28.70
C ILE A 15 -3.69 -13.11 -27.35
N GLY A 16 -2.87 -14.16 -27.32
CA GLY A 16 -2.18 -14.62 -26.11
C GLY A 16 -0.96 -13.79 -25.68
N PHE A 17 -0.48 -12.85 -26.51
CA PHE A 17 0.76 -12.10 -26.22
C PHE A 17 0.53 -10.73 -25.57
N PHE A 18 -0.69 -10.19 -25.60
CA PHE A 18 -0.97 -8.80 -25.19
C PHE A 18 -1.51 -8.60 -23.77
N CYS A 19 -1.62 -9.65 -22.94
CA CYS A 19 -2.18 -9.52 -21.58
C CYS A 19 -1.14 -9.54 -20.44
N PHE A 20 0.16 -9.53 -20.71
CA PHE A 20 1.19 -9.45 -19.66
C PHE A 20 1.56 -8.01 -19.30
N ASN A 21 0.58 -7.18 -18.93
CA ASN A 21 0.84 -5.94 -18.21
C ASN A 21 0.33 -6.09 -16.77
N ASN A 22 0.90 -7.04 -16.03
CA ASN A 22 0.73 -7.03 -14.59
C ASN A 22 1.68 -5.97 -14.03
N ALA A 23 1.15 -4.79 -13.69
CA ALA A 23 1.83 -3.75 -12.92
C ALA A 23 2.08 -4.18 -11.46
N ALA A 24 2.35 -5.46 -11.24
CA ALA A 24 2.55 -6.05 -9.93
C ALA A 24 3.89 -5.59 -9.33
N VAL A 25 3.92 -5.47 -8.02
CA VAL A 25 5.14 -5.18 -7.26
C VAL A 25 6.14 -6.32 -7.47
N THR A 26 7.37 -6.00 -7.87
CA THR A 26 8.44 -6.99 -8.03
C THR A 26 8.98 -7.44 -6.67
N GLN A 27 9.70 -8.56 -6.62
CA GLN A 27 10.33 -9.02 -5.38
C GLN A 27 11.35 -8.00 -4.84
N GLU A 28 12.11 -7.33 -5.71
CA GLU A 28 13.04 -6.26 -5.31
C GLU A 28 12.30 -5.08 -4.67
N GLN A 29 11.18 -4.68 -5.26
CA GLN A 29 10.35 -3.59 -4.74
C GLN A 29 9.73 -3.95 -3.38
N LEU A 30 9.28 -5.20 -3.23
CA LEU A 30 8.76 -5.72 -1.98
C LEU A 30 9.83 -5.69 -0.87
N THR A 31 11.06 -6.11 -1.16
CA THR A 31 12.17 -6.04 -0.21
C THR A 31 12.43 -4.60 0.26
N LYS A 32 12.52 -3.64 -0.68
CA LYS A 32 12.71 -2.22 -0.32
C LYS A 32 11.54 -1.67 0.52
N LEU A 33 10.30 -2.09 0.22
CA LEU A 33 9.14 -1.71 1.02
C LEU A 33 9.20 -2.28 2.43
N ILE A 34 9.61 -3.53 2.59
CA ILE A 34 9.78 -4.17 3.90
C ILE A 34 10.88 -3.45 4.71
N GLU A 35 12.00 -3.09 4.09
CA GLU A 35 13.08 -2.32 4.74
C GLU A 35 12.58 -0.96 5.26
N LEU A 36 11.73 -0.26 4.49
CA LEU A 36 11.11 0.98 4.96
C LEU A 36 10.17 0.76 6.15
N VAL A 37 9.34 -0.28 6.09
CA VAL A 37 8.43 -0.67 7.18
C VAL A 37 9.23 -0.94 8.46
N GLU A 38 10.34 -1.68 8.37
CA GLU A 38 11.23 -1.94 9.49
C GLU A 38 11.90 -0.67 10.01
N THR A 39 12.43 0.16 9.11
CA THR A 39 13.11 1.43 9.44
C THR A 39 12.20 2.38 10.20
N PHE A 40 10.95 2.52 9.76
CA PHE A 40 9.98 3.41 10.39
C PHE A 40 9.26 2.78 11.59
N GLY A 41 9.15 1.45 11.62
CA GLY A 41 8.46 0.68 12.67
C GLY A 41 9.29 0.47 13.93
N GLN A 42 10.57 0.13 13.81
CA GLN A 42 11.41 -0.18 14.98
C GLN A 42 11.42 0.94 16.03
N PRO A 43 11.56 2.23 15.68
CA PRO A 43 11.53 3.31 16.68
C PRO A 43 10.18 3.43 17.40
N CYS A 44 9.08 2.98 16.80
CA CYS A 44 7.73 3.11 17.32
C CYS A 44 7.36 2.08 18.38
N LEU A 45 8.09 0.95 18.44
CA LEU A 45 7.86 -0.12 19.41
C LEU A 45 8.06 0.32 20.87
N LYS A 46 8.93 1.31 21.10
CA LYS A 46 9.21 1.83 22.44
C LYS A 46 7.97 2.45 23.08
N ASP A 47 7.25 3.26 22.31
CA ASP A 47 6.10 4.02 22.80
C ASP A 47 4.77 3.30 22.55
N ASN A 48 4.75 2.38 21.57
CA ASN A 48 3.58 1.61 21.16
C ASN A 48 3.94 0.12 21.04
N PRO A 49 4.18 -0.59 22.15
CA PRO A 49 4.51 -2.00 22.11
C PRO A 49 3.34 -2.79 21.52
N VAL A 50 3.59 -3.51 20.43
CA VAL A 50 2.60 -4.37 19.77
C VAL A 50 2.78 -5.83 20.18
N ALA A 51 1.68 -6.58 20.22
CA ALA A 51 1.71 -7.99 20.57
C ALA A 51 2.34 -8.83 19.45
N GLU A 52 2.85 -10.01 19.78
CA GLU A 52 3.41 -10.94 18.79
C GLU A 52 2.38 -11.31 17.70
N ASP A 53 1.10 -11.45 18.07
CA ASP A 53 0.01 -11.72 17.14
C ASP A 53 -0.19 -10.58 16.12
N ASP A 54 -0.06 -9.32 16.56
CA ASP A 54 -0.13 -8.16 15.66
C ASP A 54 1.09 -8.11 14.74
N ILE A 55 2.28 -8.45 15.25
CA ILE A 55 3.50 -8.57 14.43
C ILE A 55 3.31 -9.66 13.37
N ALA A 56 2.78 -10.82 13.77
CA ALA A 56 2.48 -11.92 12.85
C ALA A 56 1.44 -11.52 11.81
N ALA A 57 0.39 -10.79 12.22
CA ALA A 57 -0.61 -10.24 11.29
C ALA A 57 0.04 -9.31 10.25
N MET A 58 0.86 -8.36 10.69
CA MET A 58 1.56 -7.43 9.77
C MET A 58 2.52 -8.15 8.83
N LYS A 59 3.29 -9.14 9.32
CA LYS A 59 4.15 -9.99 8.47
C LYS A 59 3.37 -10.81 7.45
N ALA A 60 2.12 -11.15 7.77
CA ALA A 60 1.19 -11.81 6.86
C ALA A 60 0.36 -10.83 6.02
N HIS A 61 0.77 -9.54 5.94
CA HIS A 61 0.06 -8.49 5.21
C HIS A 61 -1.39 -8.30 5.68
N LYS A 62 -1.67 -8.49 6.96
CA LYS A 62 -2.99 -8.33 7.57
C LYS A 62 -3.00 -7.10 8.48
N ILE A 63 -4.19 -6.51 8.61
CA ILE A 63 -4.41 -5.36 9.49
C ILE A 63 -4.30 -5.86 10.95
N PRO A 64 -3.39 -5.32 11.77
CA PRO A 64 -3.30 -5.67 13.18
C PRO A 64 -4.53 -5.13 13.95
N THR A 65 -4.92 -5.81 15.03
CA THR A 65 -6.18 -5.54 15.76
C THR A 65 -5.99 -5.29 17.24
N GLY A 66 -4.78 -5.47 17.77
CA GLY A 66 -4.49 -5.21 19.17
C GLY A 66 -4.61 -3.73 19.56
N PRO A 67 -4.74 -3.45 20.87
CA PRO A 67 -5.08 -2.12 21.37
C PRO A 67 -4.03 -1.04 21.05
N ASN A 68 -2.75 -1.43 20.92
CA ASN A 68 -1.66 -0.49 20.60
C ASN A 68 -1.41 -0.36 19.09
N ALA A 69 -1.99 -1.24 18.27
CA ALA A 69 -1.76 -1.25 16.83
C ALA A 69 -2.10 0.09 16.16
N PRO A 70 -3.22 0.79 16.48
CA PRO A 70 -3.54 2.06 15.84
C PRO A 70 -2.46 3.13 16.02
N CYS A 71 -1.92 3.29 17.23
CA CYS A 71 -0.91 4.31 17.50
C CYS A 71 0.49 3.88 17.03
N PHE A 72 0.76 2.57 16.98
CA PHE A 72 1.95 2.04 16.31
C PHE A 72 1.95 2.40 14.81
N ILE A 73 0.85 2.12 14.10
CA ILE A 73 0.70 2.45 12.68
C ILE A 73 0.77 3.97 12.44
N ALA A 74 0.14 4.78 13.30
CA ALA A 74 0.27 6.23 13.21
C ALA A 74 1.70 6.72 13.40
N CYS A 75 2.44 6.17 14.36
CA CYS A 75 3.85 6.49 14.56
C CYS A 75 4.68 6.15 13.31
N MET A 76 4.47 4.98 12.72
CA MET A 76 5.14 4.57 11.47
C MET A 76 4.85 5.53 10.33
N MET A 77 3.57 5.86 10.12
CA MET A 77 3.16 6.81 9.08
C MET A 77 3.77 8.19 9.33
N ARG A 78 3.89 8.66 10.57
CA ARG A 78 4.58 9.93 10.91
C ARG A 78 6.07 9.88 10.57
N LYS A 79 6.75 8.78 10.88
CA LYS A 79 8.18 8.60 10.53
C LYS A 79 8.39 8.60 9.02
N ALA A 80 7.44 8.04 8.28
CA ALA A 80 7.38 8.12 6.82
C ALA A 80 6.79 9.44 6.30
N THR A 81 6.45 10.40 7.16
CA THR A 81 5.81 11.69 6.85
C THR A 81 4.44 11.58 6.15
N LEU A 82 3.83 10.40 6.15
CA LEU A 82 2.50 10.11 5.61
C LEU A 82 1.38 10.57 6.52
N LEU A 83 1.68 10.91 7.78
CA LEU A 83 0.74 11.50 8.71
C LEU A 83 1.33 12.80 9.25
N GLY A 84 0.68 13.93 8.98
CA GLY A 84 1.09 15.26 9.41
C GLY A 84 0.86 15.48 10.90
N ASP A 85 1.43 16.55 11.46
CA ASP A 85 1.27 16.92 12.89
C ASP A 85 -0.19 17.19 13.29
N ASP A 86 -1.03 17.56 12.32
CA ASP A 86 -2.48 17.71 12.48
C ASP A 86 -3.24 16.36 12.50
N GLY A 87 -2.52 15.24 12.37
CA GLY A 87 -3.08 13.89 12.35
C GLY A 87 -3.78 13.54 11.05
N LYS A 88 -3.47 14.23 9.93
CA LYS A 88 -4.03 13.95 8.60
C LYS A 88 -3.06 13.23 7.68
N LEU A 89 -3.60 12.35 6.85
CA LEU A 89 -2.90 11.62 5.81
C LEU A 89 -2.32 12.61 4.79
N GLN A 90 -1.04 12.46 4.47
CA GLN A 90 -0.29 13.25 3.52
C GLN A 90 0.07 12.38 2.32
N LYS A 91 -0.23 12.87 1.11
CA LYS A 91 0.01 12.12 -0.12
C LYS A 91 1.39 12.37 -0.68
N GLU A 92 1.81 13.64 -0.72
CA GLU A 92 3.00 14.08 -1.43
C GLU A 92 4.26 13.34 -0.95
N PRO A 93 4.49 13.15 0.36
CA PRO A 93 5.64 12.38 0.81
C PRO A 93 5.57 10.89 0.44
N ALA A 94 4.37 10.31 0.32
CA ALA A 94 4.20 8.95 -0.18
C ALA A 94 4.71 8.82 -1.61
N LEU A 95 4.44 9.82 -2.45
CA LEU A 95 4.91 9.86 -3.84
C LEU A 95 6.43 10.00 -3.91
N GLU A 96 7.04 10.78 -3.04
CA GLU A 96 8.50 10.88 -2.98
C GLU A 96 9.17 9.57 -2.58
N ILE A 97 8.63 8.87 -1.57
CA ILE A 97 9.09 7.52 -1.22
C ILE A 97 8.88 6.56 -2.40
N ALA A 98 7.70 6.58 -3.01
CA ALA A 98 7.35 5.70 -4.12
C ALA A 98 8.29 5.87 -5.33
N LYS A 99 8.71 7.09 -5.67
CA LYS A 99 9.66 7.35 -6.78
C LYS A 99 11.00 6.62 -6.61
N THR A 100 11.38 6.26 -5.39
CA THR A 100 12.64 5.55 -5.12
C THR A 100 12.54 4.04 -5.35
N ILE A 101 11.32 3.50 -5.47
CA ILE A 101 11.05 2.06 -5.52
C ILE A 101 10.29 1.67 -6.81
N LEU A 102 9.32 2.48 -7.21
CA LEU A 102 8.32 2.16 -8.22
C LEU A 102 8.67 2.77 -9.59
N ASP A 103 8.22 2.11 -10.66
CA ASP A 103 8.30 2.66 -12.02
C ASP A 103 7.25 3.75 -12.27
N GLU A 104 7.31 4.42 -13.43
CA GLU A 104 6.38 5.52 -13.77
C GLU A 104 4.90 5.10 -13.82
N THR A 105 4.61 3.87 -14.23
CA THR A 105 3.23 3.36 -14.32
C THR A 105 2.70 3.09 -12.92
N GLN A 106 3.50 2.42 -12.08
CA GLN A 106 3.20 2.19 -10.68
C GLN A 106 3.10 3.52 -9.91
N LEU A 107 3.91 4.52 -10.24
CA LEU A 107 3.84 5.85 -9.61
C LEU A 107 2.52 6.57 -9.91
N LYS A 108 1.98 6.43 -11.12
CA LYS A 108 0.63 6.95 -11.44
C LYS A 108 -0.46 6.22 -10.66
N ASN A 109 -0.27 4.93 -10.41
CA ASN A 109 -1.22 4.12 -9.68
C ASN A 109 -1.20 4.40 -8.17
N ILE A 110 -0.03 4.65 -7.58
CA ILE A 110 0.07 5.02 -6.16
C ILE A 110 -0.55 6.41 -5.91
N ASP A 111 -0.40 7.39 -6.83
CA ASP A 111 -1.09 8.68 -6.72
C ASP A 111 -2.62 8.51 -6.73
N LYS A 112 -3.15 7.69 -7.65
CA LYS A 112 -4.58 7.38 -7.69
C LYS A 112 -5.06 6.66 -6.42
N LEU A 113 -4.27 5.72 -5.90
CA LEU A 113 -4.59 4.99 -4.66
C LEU A 113 -4.70 5.97 -3.49
N PHE A 114 -3.70 6.84 -3.28
CA PHE A 114 -3.75 7.83 -2.20
C PHE A 114 -4.89 8.83 -2.38
N ASN A 115 -5.14 9.30 -3.60
CA ASN A 115 -6.28 10.18 -3.89
C ASN A 115 -7.61 9.50 -3.53
N SER A 116 -7.77 8.20 -3.81
CA SER A 116 -8.98 7.43 -3.47
C SER A 116 -9.21 7.30 -1.96
N CYS A 117 -8.16 7.45 -1.16
CA CYS A 117 -8.21 7.37 0.30
C CYS A 117 -8.16 8.73 0.98
N ALA A 118 -8.11 9.85 0.25
CA ALA A 118 -8.01 11.17 0.85
C ALA A 118 -9.23 11.54 1.73
N GLU A 119 -10.39 10.95 1.47
CA GLU A 119 -11.61 11.14 2.28
C GLU A 119 -11.44 10.69 3.74
N VAL A 120 -10.46 9.83 4.05
CA VAL A 120 -10.17 9.48 5.46
C VAL A 120 -9.80 10.71 6.29
N ASN A 121 -9.39 11.83 5.69
CA ASN A 121 -9.09 13.09 6.38
C ASN A 121 -10.32 13.86 6.86
N THR A 122 -11.51 13.55 6.35
CA THR A 122 -12.77 14.18 6.78
C THR A 122 -13.49 13.37 7.86
N ALA A 123 -13.07 12.12 8.09
CA ALA A 123 -13.65 11.27 9.13
C ALA A 123 -13.46 11.88 10.53
N GLU A 124 -14.51 11.82 11.34
CA GLU A 124 -14.42 12.14 12.77
C GLU A 124 -13.61 11.05 13.49
N VAL A 125 -12.67 11.47 14.33
CA VAL A 125 -11.82 10.57 15.13
C VAL A 125 -11.75 11.10 16.56
N SER A 126 -11.75 10.21 17.54
CA SER A 126 -11.83 10.59 18.95
C SER A 126 -10.47 10.94 19.57
N ASP A 127 -9.37 10.66 18.88
CA ASP A 127 -8.00 10.87 19.34
C ASP A 127 -7.33 12.11 18.73
N GLY A 128 -8.09 12.89 17.95
CA GLY A 128 -7.70 14.19 17.41
C GLY A 128 -6.39 14.13 16.62
N THR A 129 -5.45 15.00 16.98
CA THR A 129 -4.16 15.12 16.30
C THR A 129 -3.22 13.94 16.54
N LYS A 130 -3.51 13.03 17.50
CA LYS A 130 -2.73 11.79 17.63
C LYS A 130 -2.84 10.94 16.36
N GLY A 131 -4.01 10.93 15.73
CA GLY A 131 -4.25 10.33 14.43
C GLY A 131 -4.11 8.81 14.39
N CYS A 132 -4.15 8.11 15.53
CA CYS A 132 -4.11 6.66 15.62
C CYS A 132 -5.30 6.02 14.92
N GLN A 133 -6.52 6.53 15.17
CA GLN A 133 -7.72 6.04 14.48
C GLN A 133 -7.67 6.34 12.98
N ARG A 134 -7.22 7.55 12.60
CA ARG A 134 -7.12 7.93 11.20
C ARG A 134 -6.09 7.10 10.44
N ALA A 135 -4.97 6.76 11.06
CA ALA A 135 -3.96 5.89 10.48
C ALA A 135 -4.53 4.49 10.16
N MET A 136 -5.40 3.94 11.02
CA MET A 136 -6.09 2.68 10.74
C MET A 136 -7.12 2.80 9.60
N LEU A 137 -7.85 3.91 9.54
CA LEU A 137 -8.76 4.18 8.40
C LEU A 137 -7.97 4.27 7.09
N ALA A 138 -6.84 4.97 7.09
CA ALA A 138 -5.95 5.07 5.95
C ALA A 138 -5.39 3.71 5.55
N LEU A 139 -4.81 2.95 6.49
CA LEU A 139 -4.27 1.60 6.24
C LEU A 139 -5.33 0.68 5.61
N LYS A 140 -6.53 0.66 6.19
CA LYS A 140 -7.66 -0.13 5.68
C LYS A 140 -8.02 0.29 4.25
N CYS A 141 -8.19 1.58 4.02
CA CYS A 141 -8.54 2.09 2.70
C CYS A 141 -7.46 1.75 1.65
N LEU A 142 -6.19 1.96 1.98
CA LEU A 142 -5.06 1.67 1.08
C LEU A 142 -5.03 0.18 0.73
N LYS A 143 -5.17 -0.70 1.73
CA LYS A 143 -5.20 -2.16 1.54
C LYS A 143 -6.38 -2.60 0.66
N GLU A 144 -7.59 -2.12 0.94
CA GLU A 144 -8.80 -2.50 0.20
C GLU A 144 -8.81 -2.00 -1.25
N ASN A 145 -8.13 -0.88 -1.53
CA ASN A 145 -8.08 -0.29 -2.86
C ASN A 145 -6.81 -0.67 -3.66
N ALA A 146 -5.75 -1.14 -3.01
CA ALA A 146 -4.49 -1.52 -3.67
C ALA A 146 -4.69 -2.43 -4.91
N PRO A 147 -5.50 -3.52 -4.85
CA PRO A 147 -5.76 -4.38 -6.01
C PRO A 147 -6.37 -3.65 -7.22
N LYS A 148 -7.19 -2.62 -6.98
CA LYS A 148 -7.83 -1.82 -8.04
C LYS A 148 -6.81 -0.99 -8.84
N TYR A 149 -5.64 -0.75 -8.25
CA TYR A 149 -4.57 0.05 -8.84
C TYR A 149 -3.32 -0.80 -9.17
N GLY A 150 -3.46 -2.13 -9.22
CA GLY A 150 -2.39 -3.03 -9.69
C GLY A 150 -1.36 -3.41 -8.63
N PHE A 151 -1.51 -2.95 -7.39
CA PHE A 151 -0.76 -3.46 -6.25
C PHE A 151 -1.53 -4.68 -5.74
N GLY A 152 -0.92 -5.86 -5.66
CA GLY A 152 -1.62 -7.08 -5.21
C GLY A 152 -2.15 -6.98 -3.77
N ASP A 153 -2.50 -8.12 -3.17
CA ASP A 153 -2.85 -8.16 -1.75
C ASP A 153 -1.62 -7.85 -0.88
N ILE A 154 -1.35 -6.57 -0.66
CA ILE A 154 -0.27 -6.02 0.18
C ILE A 154 -0.69 -5.77 1.62
#